data_AF-A0A7W8II95-F1
#
_entry.id   AF-A0A7W8II95-F1
#
_cell.length_a   1.000
_cell.length_b   1.000
_cell.length_c   1.000
_cell.angle_alpha   90.00
_cell.angle_beta   90.00
_cell.angle_gamma   90.00
#
_symmetry.space_group_name_H-M   'P 1'
#
loop_
_entity.id
_entity.type
_entity.pdbx_description
1 polymer ?
#
loop_
_entity_poly.entity_id
_entity_poly.type
_entity_poly.pdbx_seq_one_letter_code
_entity_poly.pdbx_strand_id
1 'polypeptide(L)'
;MRFIEQGDTSLYPALAPHVTNLEVLRILLSIGPSETMHFQTWQDKAGNATPLTVFDKTNNSSVTFSNLQDTQGETDPESLNEDTLQANLSMFGPVAIIRPTSTKLGGAQAAVMSFVNDGLFRGQKPLNNPELVRVLLQLAEGADDARRQL
;
A
#
# COMPACT_ATOMS: atom_id res chain seq x y z
N MET A 1 12.29 -14.93 -2.13
CA MET A 1 11.46 -13.71 -2.24
C MET A 1 10.49 -13.58 -1.06
N ARG A 2 9.57 -14.52 -0.81
CA ARG A 2 8.62 -14.51 0.34
C ARG A 2 9.23 -14.09 1.68
N PHE A 3 10.34 -14.71 2.10
CA PHE A 3 10.98 -14.39 3.39
C PHE A 3 11.57 -12.98 3.49
N ILE A 4 12.01 -12.40 2.37
CA ILE A 4 12.58 -11.05 2.34
C ILE A 4 11.43 -10.05 2.49
N GLU A 5 10.44 -10.14 1.61
CA GLU A 5 9.27 -9.25 1.58
C GLU A 5 8.42 -9.34 2.86
N GLN A 6 8.23 -10.56 3.40
CA GLN A 6 7.54 -10.77 4.68
C GLN A 6 8.34 -10.21 5.86
N GLY A 7 9.67 -10.40 5.83
CA GLY A 7 10.58 -9.85 6.82
C GLY A 7 10.54 -8.32 6.82
N ASP A 8 10.68 -7.72 5.66
CA ASP A 8 10.67 -6.27 5.47
C ASP A 8 9.32 -5.66 5.85
N THR A 9 8.19 -6.27 5.46
CA THR A 9 6.84 -5.85 5.88
C THR A 9 6.70 -5.82 7.41
N SER A 10 7.33 -6.75 8.13
CA SER A 10 7.30 -6.81 9.60
C SER A 10 8.33 -5.90 10.28
N LEU A 11 9.45 -5.58 9.61
CA LEU A 11 10.57 -4.85 10.16
C LEU A 11 10.22 -3.38 10.44
N TYR A 12 9.61 -2.67 9.49
CA TYR A 12 9.31 -1.24 9.67
C TYR A 12 8.31 -0.97 10.81
N PRO A 13 7.20 -1.73 10.94
CA PRO A 13 6.31 -1.60 12.10
C PRO A 13 6.97 -1.98 13.42
N ALA A 14 7.88 -2.95 13.44
CA ALA A 14 8.61 -3.32 14.65
C ALA A 14 9.59 -2.22 15.09
N LEU A 15 10.22 -1.52 14.14
CA LEU A 15 11.18 -0.45 14.43
C LEU A 15 10.52 0.90 14.74
N ALA A 16 9.34 1.18 14.19
CA ALA A 16 8.67 2.49 14.35
C ALA A 16 8.50 2.96 15.81
N PRO A 17 8.12 2.10 16.79
CA PRO A 17 8.02 2.50 18.20
C PRO A 17 9.37 2.89 18.83
N HIS A 18 10.48 2.37 18.31
CA HIS A 18 11.82 2.59 18.86
C HIS A 18 12.48 3.89 18.36
N VAL A 19 11.91 4.55 17.36
CA VAL A 19 12.47 5.76 16.78
C VAL A 19 12.03 7.02 17.54
N THR A 20 13.01 7.84 17.90
CA THR A 20 12.81 9.14 18.56
C THR A 20 12.81 10.32 17.58
N ASN A 21 13.50 10.19 16.45
CA ASN A 21 13.54 11.23 15.42
C ASN A 21 12.29 11.16 14.51
N LEU A 22 11.52 12.24 14.46
CA LEU A 22 10.27 12.30 13.68
C LEU A 22 10.46 12.15 12.17
N GLU A 23 11.60 12.58 11.62
CA GLU A 23 11.92 12.39 10.21
C GLU A 23 12.18 10.91 9.90
N VAL A 24 12.93 10.23 10.78
CA VAL A 24 13.18 8.79 10.65
C VAL A 24 11.88 7.99 10.81
N LEU A 25 11.02 8.37 11.76
CA LEU A 25 9.71 7.74 11.92
C LEU A 25 8.86 7.88 10.66
N ARG A 26 8.83 9.07 10.05
CA ARG A 26 8.14 9.31 8.77
C ARG A 26 8.69 8.46 7.64
N ILE A 27 10.01 8.26 7.58
CA ILE A 27 10.64 7.39 6.59
C ILE A 27 10.16 5.95 6.76
N LEU A 28 10.23 5.39 7.97
CA LEU A 28 9.77 4.01 8.24
C LEU A 28 8.30 3.81 7.85
N LEU A 29 7.43 4.77 8.20
CA LEU A 29 6.00 4.72 7.86
C LEU A 29 5.73 4.88 6.35
N SER A 30 6.61 5.56 5.62
CA SER A 30 6.46 5.73 4.17
C SER A 30 6.90 4.51 3.35
N ILE A 31 7.79 3.68 3.89
CA ILE A 31 8.32 2.50 3.21
C ILE A 31 7.43 1.28 3.45
N GLY A 32 6.94 1.10 4.68
CA GLY A 32 6.16 -0.07 5.08
C GLY A 32 5.03 -0.47 4.12
N PRO A 33 4.15 0.45 3.68
CA PRO A 33 3.05 0.07 2.79
C PRO A 33 3.49 -0.30 1.37
N SER A 34 4.65 0.20 0.89
CA SER A 34 5.22 -0.24 -0.39
C SER A 34 5.68 -1.70 -0.32
N GLU A 35 6.31 -2.11 0.78
CA GLU A 35 6.73 -3.52 0.96
C GLU A 35 5.53 -4.46 1.17
N THR A 36 4.47 -4.01 1.85
CA THR A 36 3.20 -4.78 1.90
C THR A 36 2.64 -5.02 0.50
N MET A 37 2.69 -4.00 -0.37
CA MET A 37 2.24 -4.13 -1.76
C MET A 37 3.16 -5.02 -2.59
N HIS A 38 4.48 -4.95 -2.39
CA HIS A 38 5.44 -5.86 -3.02
C HIS A 38 5.16 -7.32 -2.63
N PHE A 39 4.99 -7.60 -1.33
CA PHE A 39 4.65 -8.93 -0.84
C PHE A 39 3.37 -9.45 -1.50
N GLN A 40 2.29 -8.66 -1.49
CA GLN A 40 1.02 -9.04 -2.09
C GLN A 40 1.16 -9.32 -3.59
N THR A 41 1.85 -8.44 -4.32
CA THR A 41 2.05 -8.58 -5.77
C THR A 41 2.85 -9.84 -6.09
N TRP A 42 3.93 -10.10 -5.36
CA TRP A 42 4.74 -11.30 -5.58
C TRP A 42 4.00 -12.58 -5.22
N GLN A 43 3.21 -12.58 -4.16
CA GLN A 43 2.36 -13.72 -3.80
C GLN A 43 1.32 -14.02 -4.88
N ASP A 44 0.66 -12.99 -5.42
CA ASP A 44 -0.27 -13.16 -6.55
C ASP A 44 0.44 -13.69 -7.82
N LYS A 45 1.50 -13.00 -8.27
CA LYS A 45 2.19 -13.38 -9.52
C LYS A 45 2.90 -14.72 -9.42
N ALA A 46 3.47 -15.07 -8.26
CA ALA A 46 4.07 -16.38 -8.06
C ALA A 46 3.00 -17.47 -7.96
N GLY A 47 1.90 -17.21 -7.23
CA GLY A 47 0.79 -18.16 -7.09
C GLY A 47 0.09 -18.47 -8.42
N ASN A 48 0.04 -17.49 -9.34
CA ASN A 48 -0.60 -17.60 -10.65
C ASN A 48 0.38 -17.83 -11.82
N ALA A 49 1.65 -18.14 -11.55
CA ALA A 49 2.64 -18.33 -12.61
C ALA A 49 2.35 -19.59 -13.44
N THR A 50 2.23 -19.44 -14.77
CA THR A 50 2.13 -20.58 -15.68
C THR A 50 3.42 -21.39 -15.64
N PRO A 51 3.35 -22.73 -15.48
CA PRO A 51 4.53 -23.58 -15.50
C PRO A 51 5.31 -23.42 -16.80
N LEU A 52 6.63 -23.33 -16.70
CA LEU A 52 7.51 -23.13 -17.86
C LEU A 52 8.71 -24.06 -17.78
N THR A 53 9.03 -24.72 -18.90
CA THR A 53 10.30 -25.43 -19.05
C THR A 53 11.17 -24.67 -20.05
N VAL A 54 12.36 -24.29 -19.62
CA VAL A 54 13.37 -23.64 -20.44
C VAL A 54 14.47 -24.63 -20.75
N PHE A 55 14.77 -24.85 -22.03
CA PHE A 55 15.89 -25.66 -22.49
C PHE A 55 17.06 -24.76 -22.89
N ASP A 56 18.21 -24.97 -22.25
CA ASP A 56 19.46 -24.30 -22.57
C ASP A 56 20.25 -25.13 -23.61
N LYS A 57 20.36 -24.57 -24.81
CA LYS A 57 21.07 -25.20 -25.94
C LYS A 57 22.60 -25.19 -25.77
N THR A 58 23.14 -24.36 -24.88
CA THR A 58 24.59 -24.19 -24.72
C THR A 58 25.18 -25.28 -23.83
N ASN A 59 24.45 -25.75 -22.82
CA ASN A 59 24.87 -26.85 -21.94
C ASN A 59 23.95 -28.08 -22.02
N ASN A 60 22.96 -28.08 -22.92
CA ASN A 60 22.02 -29.17 -23.16
C ASN A 60 21.23 -29.58 -21.90
N SER A 61 20.91 -28.59 -21.04
CA SER A 61 20.15 -28.77 -19.80
C SER A 61 18.75 -28.17 -19.88
N SER A 62 17.86 -28.62 -18.99
CA SER A 62 16.50 -28.07 -18.86
C SER A 62 16.26 -27.63 -17.43
N VAL A 63 15.56 -26.50 -17.28
CA VAL A 63 15.01 -26.04 -15.99
C VAL A 63 13.49 -25.95 -16.12
N THR A 64 12.78 -26.63 -15.23
CA THR A 64 11.32 -26.56 -15.14
C THR A 64 10.92 -25.79 -13.89
N PHE A 65 10.15 -24.72 -14.11
CA PHE A 65 9.43 -24.01 -13.06
C PHE A 65 8.05 -24.64 -12.95
N SER A 66 7.85 -25.44 -11.90
CA SER A 66 6.61 -26.19 -11.65
C SER A 66 5.45 -25.27 -11.26
N ASN A 67 4.23 -25.78 -11.40
CA ASN A 67 3.03 -25.13 -10.88
C ASN A 67 3.14 -24.97 -9.36
N LEU A 68 3.02 -23.73 -8.87
CA LEU A 68 3.06 -23.45 -7.45
C LEU A 68 1.68 -23.63 -6.77
N GLN A 69 0.59 -23.77 -7.55
CA GLN A 69 -0.73 -24.11 -7.01
C GLN A 69 -0.77 -25.54 -6.43
N ASP A 70 0.02 -26.46 -6.99
CA ASP A 70 0.07 -27.86 -6.59
C ASP A 70 1.05 -28.12 -5.44
N THR A 71 1.91 -27.15 -5.10
CA THR A 71 2.78 -27.22 -3.93
C THR A 71 1.98 -26.91 -2.66
N GLN A 72 1.40 -27.95 -2.06
CA GLN A 72 0.72 -27.89 -0.76
C GLN A 72 1.72 -27.57 0.37
N GLY A 73 2.01 -26.28 0.52
CA GLY A 73 2.93 -25.73 1.50
C GLY A 73 2.47 -24.34 1.92
N GLU A 74 1.40 -24.34 2.72
CA GLU A 74 0.79 -23.22 3.43
C GLU A 74 -0.23 -22.38 2.66
N THR A 75 -1.51 -22.64 3.01
CA THR A 75 -2.73 -21.86 2.83
C THR A 75 -3.04 -21.45 1.40
N ASP A 76 -4.22 -21.87 0.92
CA ASP A 76 -4.80 -21.52 -0.37
C ASP A 76 -4.27 -20.18 -0.90
N PRO A 77 -3.63 -20.16 -2.09
CA PRO A 77 -3.47 -18.92 -2.80
C PRO A 77 -4.89 -18.56 -3.25
N GLU A 78 -5.69 -17.98 -2.36
CA GLU A 78 -6.73 -17.08 -2.82
C GLU A 78 -5.96 -15.99 -3.58
N SER A 79 -5.84 -16.23 -4.89
CA SER A 79 -5.73 -15.19 -5.87
C SER A 79 -6.75 -14.17 -5.43
N LEU A 80 -6.23 -13.08 -4.88
CA LEU A 80 -6.90 -11.81 -4.99
C LEU A 80 -7.39 -11.77 -6.44
N ASN A 81 -8.71 -11.77 -6.65
CA ASN A 81 -9.30 -11.56 -7.96
C ASN A 81 -8.64 -10.33 -8.62
N GLU A 82 -8.64 -10.21 -9.94
CA GLU A 82 -8.00 -9.06 -10.63
C GLU A 82 -8.41 -7.68 -10.05
N ASP A 83 -9.56 -7.63 -9.35
CA ASP A 83 -10.14 -6.46 -8.68
C ASP A 83 -9.70 -6.22 -7.22
N THR A 84 -8.93 -7.12 -6.59
CA THR A 84 -8.54 -6.93 -5.19
C THR A 84 -7.26 -6.12 -5.12
N LEU A 85 -7.46 -4.82 -4.90
CA LEU A 85 -6.44 -3.87 -4.46
C LEU A 85 -5.13 -3.93 -5.26
N GLN A 86 -5.21 -4.16 -6.58
CA GLN A 86 -4.54 -3.21 -7.44
C GLN A 86 -5.21 -1.86 -7.15
N ALA A 87 -4.76 -1.18 -6.09
CA ALA A 87 -4.93 0.25 -6.02
C ALA A 87 -4.54 0.73 -7.41
N ASN A 88 -5.53 1.19 -8.18
CA ASN A 88 -5.35 1.64 -9.55
C ASN A 88 -4.38 2.81 -9.46
N LEU A 89 -3.09 2.47 -9.46
CA LEU A 89 -1.95 3.36 -9.39
C LEU A 89 -1.73 4.01 -10.77
N SER A 90 -2.76 4.03 -11.61
CA SER A 90 -2.82 4.69 -12.91
C SER A 90 -2.80 6.21 -12.82
N MET A 91 -2.74 6.78 -11.60
CA MET A 91 -2.63 8.21 -11.35
C MET A 91 -1.29 8.67 -10.76
N PHE A 92 -0.32 7.79 -10.54
CA PHE A 92 0.98 8.20 -10.02
C PHE A 92 1.97 8.39 -11.17
N GLY A 93 2.65 9.55 -11.17
CA GLY A 93 3.81 9.79 -12.03
C GLY A 93 4.92 8.74 -11.79
N PRO A 94 6.08 8.86 -12.46
CA PRO A 94 7.10 7.80 -12.64
C PRO A 94 7.64 7.07 -11.39
N VAL A 95 7.21 7.44 -10.18
CA VAL A 95 7.44 6.67 -8.95
C VAL A 95 6.21 6.75 -8.04
N ALA A 96 5.66 5.59 -7.70
CA ALA A 96 4.64 5.37 -6.68
C ALA A 96 5.22 5.54 -5.28
N ILE A 97 5.70 6.74 -4.95
CA ILE A 97 6.16 7.03 -3.60
C ILE A 97 4.95 7.52 -2.84
N ILE A 98 4.62 6.87 -1.73
CA ILE A 98 3.74 7.44 -0.71
C ILE A 98 4.42 8.73 -0.22
N ARG A 99 4.03 9.87 -0.79
CA ARG A 99 4.41 11.21 -0.34
C ARG A 99 3.18 12.10 -0.33
N PRO A 100 3.05 13.06 0.60
CA PRO A 100 3.96 13.45 1.70
C PRO A 100 3.36 13.23 3.12
N THR A 101 4.21 12.99 4.12
CA THR A 101 3.83 12.89 5.55
C THR A 101 3.82 14.25 6.27
N SER A 102 3.88 15.35 5.53
CA SER A 102 3.72 16.68 6.11
C SER A 102 2.25 17.01 6.26
N THR A 103 1.86 17.57 7.39
CA THR A 103 0.48 17.99 7.66
C THR A 103 -0.06 18.90 6.55
N LYS A 104 0.79 19.75 5.96
CA LYS A 104 0.42 20.67 4.88
C LYS A 104 -0.17 19.97 3.64
N LEU A 105 0.33 18.78 3.30
CA LEU A 105 0.02 18.12 2.03
C LEU A 105 -0.57 16.71 2.21
N GLY A 106 -0.45 16.11 3.39
CA GLY A 106 -1.01 14.80 3.73
C GLY A 106 -1.69 14.77 5.11
N GLY A 107 -1.94 15.92 5.72
CA GLY A 107 -2.75 16.03 6.95
C GLY A 107 -4.23 15.80 6.71
N ALA A 108 -4.99 15.67 7.79
CA ALA A 108 -6.43 15.44 7.76
C ALA A 108 -7.17 16.55 7.02
N GLN A 109 -6.78 17.82 7.19
CA GLN A 109 -7.43 18.92 6.45
C GLN A 109 -7.15 18.83 4.95
N ALA A 110 -5.90 18.52 4.57
CA ALA A 110 -5.53 18.34 3.18
C ALA A 110 -6.31 17.19 2.53
N ALA A 111 -6.53 16.09 3.25
CA ALA A 111 -7.32 14.95 2.79
C ALA A 111 -8.83 15.28 2.65
N VAL A 112 -9.42 15.97 3.62
CA VAL A 112 -10.81 16.42 3.49
C VAL A 112 -10.97 17.34 2.28
N MET A 113 -10.02 18.26 2.06
CA MET A 113 -10.03 19.15 0.90
C MET A 113 -9.83 18.42 -0.42
N SER A 114 -9.00 17.36 -0.49
CA SER A 114 -8.88 16.56 -1.71
C SER A 114 -10.20 15.87 -2.04
N PHE A 115 -10.90 15.29 -1.07
CA PHE A 115 -12.22 14.68 -1.29
C PHE A 115 -13.28 15.67 -1.77
N VAL A 116 -13.28 16.89 -1.22
CA VAL A 116 -14.16 17.97 -1.67
C VAL A 116 -13.85 18.35 -3.13
N ASN A 117 -12.58 18.53 -3.46
CA ASN A 117 -12.14 18.93 -4.80
C ASN A 117 -12.42 17.85 -5.85
N ASP A 118 -12.23 16.58 -5.47
CA ASP A 118 -12.55 15.40 -6.31
C ASP A 118 -14.06 15.19 -6.47
N GLY A 119 -14.87 15.93 -5.71
CA GLY A 119 -16.32 15.92 -5.82
C GLY A 119 -16.99 14.75 -5.10
N LEU A 120 -16.30 14.10 -4.15
CA LEU A 120 -16.80 12.96 -3.37
C LEU A 120 -18.15 13.28 -2.68
N PHE A 121 -18.34 14.54 -2.29
CA PHE A 121 -19.54 15.01 -1.59
C PHE A 121 -20.59 15.68 -2.51
N ARG A 122 -20.38 15.67 -3.83
CA ARG A 122 -21.37 16.21 -4.78
C ARG A 122 -22.66 15.38 -4.73
N GLY A 123 -23.80 16.06 -4.78
CA GLY A 123 -25.12 15.41 -4.85
C GLY A 123 -25.68 14.87 -3.51
N GLN A 124 -24.92 14.96 -2.41
CA GLN A 124 -25.49 14.71 -1.09
C GLN A 124 -26.51 15.80 -0.76
N LYS A 125 -27.75 15.41 -0.41
CA LYS A 125 -28.83 16.35 -0.06
C LYS A 125 -28.75 16.74 1.42
N PRO A 126 -28.96 18.03 1.76
CA PRO A 126 -29.19 19.15 0.85
C PRO A 126 -27.91 19.44 0.04
N LEU A 127 -28.07 19.77 -1.25
CA LEU A 127 -26.98 19.87 -2.25
C LEU A 127 -25.68 20.42 -1.64
N ASN A 128 -24.59 19.65 -1.75
CA ASN A 128 -23.25 19.98 -1.25
C ASN A 128 -23.09 19.97 0.27
N ASN A 129 -23.92 19.20 1.01
CA ASN A 129 -23.95 19.04 2.48
C ASN A 129 -22.88 19.85 3.24
N PRO A 130 -23.05 21.19 3.33
CA PRO A 130 -22.00 22.07 3.82
C PRO A 130 -21.73 21.83 5.31
N GLU A 131 -22.73 21.33 6.04
CA GLU A 131 -22.60 20.94 7.43
C GLU A 131 -21.70 19.71 7.61
N LEU A 132 -21.80 18.70 6.73
CA LEU A 132 -20.90 17.55 6.79
C LEU A 132 -19.45 17.99 6.56
N VAL A 133 -19.19 18.77 5.50
CA VAL A 133 -17.83 19.24 5.21
C VAL A 133 -17.30 20.12 6.34
N ARG A 134 -18.14 20.97 6.93
CA ARG A 134 -17.78 21.78 8.11
C ARG A 134 -17.39 20.92 9.30
N VAL A 135 -18.18 19.90 9.63
CA VAL A 135 -17.86 18.97 10.74
C VAL A 135 -16.58 18.19 10.44
N LEU A 136 -16.39 17.72 9.20
CA LEU A 136 -15.17 17.02 8.80
C LEU A 136 -13.92 17.91 8.93
N LEU A 137 -14.01 19.18 8.52
CA LEU A 137 -12.89 20.13 8.67
C LEU A 137 -12.59 20.45 10.15
N GLN A 138 -13.61 20.56 11.01
CA GLN A 138 -13.41 20.76 12.45
C GLN A 138 -12.70 19.57 13.10
N LEU A 139 -13.09 18.34 12.75
CA LEU A 139 -12.41 17.13 13.22
C LEU A 139 -10.98 17.03 12.66
N ALA A 140 -10.81 17.42 11.40
CA ALA A 140 -9.52 17.40 10.72
C ALA A 140 -8.52 18.41 11.32
N GLU A 141 -8.97 19.60 11.72
CA GLU A 141 -8.15 20.59 12.44
C GLU A 141 -7.63 19.99 13.75
N GLY A 142 -8.52 19.41 14.57
CA GLY A 142 -8.13 18.74 15.81
C GLY A 142 -7.18 17.56 15.61
N ALA A 143 -7.34 16.80 14.51
CA ALA A 143 -6.45 15.71 14.15
C ALA A 143 -5.05 16.20 13.72
N ASP A 144 -4.97 17.28 12.95
CA ASP A 144 -3.70 17.88 12.51
C ASP A 144 -2.93 18.53 13.67
N ASP A 145 -3.66 19.07 14.65
CA ASP A 145 -3.09 19.66 15.88
C ASP A 145 -2.73 18.63 16.95
N ALA A 146 -3.18 17.38 16.81
CA ALA A 146 -2.81 16.32 17.73
C ALA A 146 -1.28 16.18 17.85
N ARG A 147 -0.82 15.94 19.06
CA ARG A 147 0.60 15.73 19.37
C ARG A 147 0.76 14.35 19.99
N ARG A 148 1.82 13.66 19.58
CA ARG A 148 2.21 12.39 20.22
C ARG A 148 2.49 12.67 21.69
N GLN A 149 1.77 11.97 22.57
CA GLN A 149 2.13 11.87 23.98
C GLN A 149 3.24 10.84 24.09
N LEU A 150 4.32 11.20 24.79
CA LEU A 150 5.48 10.32 25.03
C LEU A 150 5.28 9.53 26.32
#